data_AF-A0A2R6AQM0-F1
#
_entry.id   AF-A0A2R6AQM0-F1
#
_cell.length_a   1.000
_cell.length_b   1.000
_cell.length_c   1.000
_cell.angle_alpha   90.00
_cell.angle_beta   90.00
_cell.angle_gamma   90.00
#
_symmetry.space_group_name_H-M   'P 1'
#
loop_
_entity.id
_entity.type
_entity.pdbx_description
1 polymer ?
#
loop_
_entity_poly.entity_id
_entity_poly.type
_entity_poly.pdbx_seq_one_letter_code
_entity_poly.pdbx_strand_id
1 'polypeptide(L)'
;MQIFLSILSGFLVGFSLGLIGGGGSILAVPLLLYLVGYSRYPHLVIGTTALAVGLNAYINVYQHMRYRTVKIRSGLIFAAFGALGALGGAELGLITPGRTLLFFFGILMIV
;
A
#
# COMPACT_ATOMS: atom_id res chain seq x y z
N MET A 1 -12.96 -21.78 -4.26
CA MET A 1 -11.49 -21.91 -4.18
C MET A 1 -10.77 -20.56 -4.06
N GLN A 2 -11.08 -19.56 -4.91
CA GLN A 2 -10.41 -18.24 -4.89
C GLN A 2 -10.55 -17.48 -3.57
N ILE A 3 -11.73 -17.50 -2.93
CA ILE A 3 -11.97 -16.79 -1.64
C ILE A 3 -11.02 -17.28 -0.53
N PHE A 4 -10.71 -18.58 -0.49
CA PHE A 4 -9.81 -19.14 0.50
C PHE A 4 -8.35 -18.67 0.29
N LEU A 5 -7.90 -18.60 -0.95
CA LEU A 5 -6.58 -18.06 -1.30
C LEU A 5 -6.48 -16.55 -1.00
N SER A 6 -7.55 -15.79 -1.24
CA SER A 6 -7.63 -14.37 -0.88
C SER A 6 -7.56 -14.16 0.64
N ILE A 7 -8.24 -15.01 1.42
CA ILE A 7 -8.21 -14.93 2.88
C ILE A 7 -6.82 -15.30 3.41
N LEU A 8 -6.21 -16.37 2.90
CA LEU A 8 -4.89 -16.83 3.34
C LEU A 8 -3.78 -15.84 2.97
N SER A 9 -3.80 -15.30 1.76
CA SER A 9 -2.87 -14.25 1.32
C SER A 9 -3.10 -12.94 2.08
N GLY A 10 -4.35 -12.52 2.26
CA GLY A 10 -4.71 -11.35 3.07
C GLY A 10 -4.23 -11.48 4.51
N PHE A 11 -4.32 -12.69 5.09
CA PHE A 11 -3.81 -12.97 6.43
C PHE A 11 -2.28 -12.89 6.50
N LEU A 12 -1.56 -13.48 5.54
CA LEU A 12 -0.09 -13.42 5.47
C LEU A 12 0.42 -11.99 5.26
N VAL A 13 -0.22 -11.22 4.38
CA VAL A 13 0.08 -9.80 4.16
C VAL A 13 -0.21 -8.99 5.42
N GLY A 14 -1.38 -9.18 6.03
CA GLY A 14 -1.78 -8.52 7.27
C GLY A 14 -0.85 -8.83 8.44
N PHE A 15 -0.38 -10.08 8.53
CA PHE A 15 0.59 -10.51 9.52
C PHE A 15 1.98 -9.89 9.28
N SER A 16 2.44 -9.86 8.03
CA SER A 16 3.69 -9.20 7.65
C SER A 16 3.65 -7.68 7.88
N LEU A 17 2.52 -7.04 7.54
CA LEU A 17 2.21 -5.64 7.84
C LEU A 17 2.27 -5.35 9.34
N GLY A 18 1.69 -6.23 10.17
CA GLY A 18 1.71 -6.08 11.61
C GLY A 18 3.10 -6.24 12.23
N LEU A 19 3.95 -7.11 11.66
CA LEU A 19 5.31 -7.37 12.16
C LEU A 19 6.33 -6.32 11.71
N ILE A 20 6.30 -5.91 10.45
CA ILE A 20 7.27 -5.00 9.83
C ILE A 20 6.83 -3.53 9.99
N GLY A 21 5.55 -3.31 10.30
CA GLY A 21 4.94 -1.97 10.34
C GLY A 21 4.66 -1.44 8.94
N GLY A 22 4.75 -0.12 8.76
CA GLY A 22 4.43 0.55 7.48
C GLY A 22 5.20 0.02 6.26
N GLY A 23 6.39 -0.57 6.46
CA GLY A 23 7.20 -1.18 5.39
C GLY A 23 6.68 -2.53 4.87
N GLY A 24 5.92 -3.29 5.66
CA GLY A 24 5.35 -4.58 5.22
C GLY A 24 4.31 -4.43 4.10
N SER A 25 3.77 -3.21 3.93
CA SER A 25 2.77 -2.86 2.92
C SER A 25 3.28 -2.97 1.49
N ILE A 26 4.59 -2.87 1.29
CA ILE A 26 5.28 -3.02 0.00
C ILE A 26 5.02 -4.42 -0.58
N LEU A 27 4.90 -5.44 0.29
CA LEU A 27 4.64 -6.82 -0.11
C LEU A 27 3.16 -7.09 -0.45
N ALA A 28 2.23 -6.21 -0.05
CA ALA A 28 0.79 -6.41 -0.25
C ALA A 28 0.38 -6.45 -1.73
N VAL A 29 0.98 -5.56 -2.54
CA VAL A 29 0.66 -5.41 -3.96
C VAL A 29 1.09 -6.63 -4.79
N PRO A 30 2.35 -7.09 -4.75
CA PRO A 30 2.75 -8.29 -5.49
C PRO A 30 2.03 -9.55 -4.99
N LEU A 31 1.74 -9.68 -3.68
CA LEU A 31 1.02 -10.85 -3.19
C LEU A 31 -0.43 -10.90 -3.73
N LEU A 32 -1.13 -9.77 -3.80
CA LEU A 32 -2.49 -9.73 -4.36
C LEU A 32 -2.51 -9.89 -5.88
N LEU A 33 -1.51 -9.38 -6.60
CA LEU A 33 -1.40 -9.57 -8.05
C LEU A 33 -1.07 -11.00 -8.43
N TYR A 34 0.00 -11.56 -7.85
CA TYR A 34 0.56 -12.84 -8.28
C TYR A 34 -0.05 -14.05 -7.56
N LEU A 35 -0.43 -13.93 -6.29
CA LEU A 35 -0.97 -15.05 -5.51
C LEU A 35 -2.49 -15.19 -5.64
N VAL A 36 -3.22 -14.07 -5.76
CA VAL A 36 -4.70 -14.07 -5.85
C VAL A 36 -5.19 -14.06 -7.31
N GLY A 37 -4.34 -13.71 -8.28
CA GLY A 37 -4.66 -13.82 -9.70
C GLY A 37 -5.53 -12.69 -10.26
N TYR A 38 -5.56 -11.52 -9.60
CA TYR A 38 -6.22 -10.30 -10.09
C TYR A 38 -5.43 -9.57 -11.19
N SER A 39 -4.60 -10.28 -11.96
CA SER A 39 -3.79 -9.74 -13.07
C SER A 39 -4.60 -9.00 -14.14
N ARG A 40 -5.93 -9.19 -14.18
CA ARG A 40 -6.85 -8.54 -15.11
C ARG A 40 -7.22 -7.10 -14.74
N TYR A 41 -7.05 -6.67 -13.48
CA TYR A 41 -7.46 -5.33 -13.02
C TYR A 41 -6.39 -4.66 -12.12
N PRO A 42 -5.21 -4.30 -12.68
CA PRO A 42 -4.10 -3.75 -11.91
C PRO A 42 -4.45 -2.47 -11.13
N HIS A 43 -5.25 -1.58 -11.72
CA HIS A 43 -5.70 -0.34 -11.05
C HIS A 43 -6.51 -0.61 -9.78
N LEU A 44 -7.33 -1.66 -9.79
CA LEU A 44 -8.21 -2.02 -8.68
C LEU A 44 -7.40 -2.63 -7.52
N VAL A 45 -6.37 -3.43 -7.84
CA VAL A 45 -5.45 -3.99 -6.83
C VAL A 45 -4.58 -2.91 -6.20
N ILE A 46 -4.02 -2.00 -6.99
CA ILE A 46 -3.21 -0.88 -6.48
C ILE A 46 -4.07 0.05 -5.60
N GLY A 47 -5.30 0.35 -5.99
CA GLY A 47 -6.21 1.18 -5.19
C GLY A 47 -6.61 0.53 -3.86
N THR A 48 -6.99 -0.75 -3.89
CA THR A 48 -7.41 -1.49 -2.68
C THR A 48 -6.27 -1.68 -1.68
N THR A 49 -5.06 -1.98 -2.18
CA THR A 49 -3.86 -2.06 -1.34
C THR A 49 -3.51 -0.71 -0.73
N ALA A 50 -3.56 0.39 -1.50
CA ALA A 50 -3.32 1.74 -0.98
C ALA A 50 -4.27 2.09 0.19
N LEU A 51 -5.55 1.71 0.09
CA LEU A 51 -6.50 1.86 1.21
C LEU A 51 -6.08 1.04 2.44
N ALA A 52 -5.67 -0.22 2.25
CA ALA A 52 -5.19 -1.07 3.33
C ALA A 52 -3.91 -0.51 3.99
N VAL A 53 -2.99 0.06 3.19
CA VAL A 53 -1.79 0.74 3.68
C VAL A 53 -2.18 1.97 4.51
N GLY A 54 -3.11 2.80 4.01
CA GLY A 54 -3.58 3.99 4.70
C GLY A 54 -4.20 3.69 6.06
N LEU A 55 -5.03 2.65 6.15
CA LEU A 55 -5.60 2.19 7.43
C LEU A 55 -4.51 1.70 8.39
N ASN A 56 -3.54 0.93 7.92
CA ASN A 56 -2.41 0.48 8.74
C ASN A 56 -1.55 1.63 9.24
N ALA A 57 -1.28 2.63 8.40
CA ALA A 57 -0.56 3.84 8.77
C ALA A 57 -1.31 4.62 9.86
N TYR A 58 -2.63 4.76 9.73
CA TYR A 58 -3.48 5.40 10.74
C TYR A 58 -3.40 4.70 12.11
N ILE A 59 -3.53 3.36 12.11
CA ILE A 59 -3.40 2.55 13.33
C ILE A 59 -2.01 2.70 13.96
N ASN A 60 -0.95 2.68 13.14
CA ASN A 60 0.43 2.86 13.61
C ASN A 60 0.68 4.23 14.24
N VAL A 61 0.18 5.31 13.62
CA VAL A 61 0.28 6.67 14.16
C VAL A 61 -0.48 6.75 15.48
N TYR A 62 -1.69 6.20 15.57
CA TYR A 62 -2.47 6.17 16.80
C TYR A 62 -1.74 5.45 17.94
N GLN A 63 -1.16 4.28 17.66
CA GLN A 63 -0.36 3.53 18.63
C GLN A 63 0.86 4.33 19.09
N HIS A 64 1.65 4.90 18.16
CA HIS A 64 2.84 5.68 18.51
C HIS A 64 2.50 6.99 19.25
N MET A 65 1.36 7.60 18.93
CA MET A 65 0.88 8.79 19.63
C MET A 65 0.60 8.50 21.11
N ARG A 66 0.11 7.29 21.41
CA ARG A 66 -0.09 6.82 22.80
C ARG A 66 1.23 6.73 23.57
N TYR A 67 2.34 6.40 22.89
CA TYR A 67 3.68 6.34 23.49
C TYR A 67 4.44 7.70 23.48
N ARG A 68 3.82 8.80 23.02
CA ARG A 68 4.42 10.14 22.89
C ARG A 68 5.73 10.21 22.09
N THR A 69 6.00 9.22 21.24
CA THR A 69 7.22 9.17 20.41
C THR A 69 7.05 9.88 19.06
N VAL A 70 5.90 10.49 18.78
CA VAL A 70 5.58 11.07 17.48
C VAL A 70 6.02 12.53 17.35
N LYS A 71 6.86 12.80 16.35
CA LYS A 71 7.21 14.17 15.92
C LYS A 71 6.15 14.72 14.96
N ILE A 72 5.04 15.23 15.52
CA ILE A 72 3.88 15.68 14.74
C ILE A 72 4.24 16.74 13.69
N ARG A 73 5.09 17.72 14.02
CA ARG A 73 5.47 18.79 13.07
C ARG A 73 6.12 18.24 11.80
N SER A 74 7.15 17.40 11.94
CA SER A 74 7.84 16.78 10.80
C SER A 74 6.93 15.82 10.03
N GLY A 75 6.10 15.06 10.76
CA GLY A 75 5.12 14.15 10.15
C GLY A 75 4.06 14.87 9.32
N LEU A 76 3.58 16.03 9.77
CA LEU A 76 2.58 16.83 9.05
C LEU A 76 3.12 17.42 7.75
N ILE A 77 4.36 17.93 7.78
CA ILE A 77 5.03 18.43 6.59
C ILE A 77 5.22 17.30 5.58
N PHE A 78 5.72 16.14 6.02
CA PHE A 78 5.88 14.97 5.17
C PHE A 78 4.54 14.47 4.61
N ALA A 79 3.50 14.41 5.43
CA ALA A 79 2.17 14.00 5.01
C ALA A 79 1.55 14.98 3.99
N ALA A 80 1.76 16.29 4.13
CA ALA A 80 1.25 17.28 3.19
C ALA A 80 1.89 17.13 1.80
N PHE A 81 3.23 17.08 1.74
CA PHE A 81 3.94 16.87 0.46
C PHE A 81 3.65 15.49 -0.13
N GLY A 82 3.59 14.45 0.71
CA GLY A 82 3.24 13.09 0.31
C GLY A 82 1.82 12.99 -0.24
N ALA A 83 0.84 13.65 0.39
CA ALA A 83 -0.54 13.67 -0.08
C ALA A 83 -0.69 14.39 -1.42
N LEU A 84 -0.01 15.53 -1.60
CA LEU A 84 0.01 16.25 -2.88
C LEU A 84 0.62 15.38 -3.99
N GLY A 85 1.75 14.73 -3.70
CA GLY A 85 2.39 13.79 -4.64
C GLY A 85 1.51 12.59 -4.96
N ALA A 86 0.82 12.03 -3.97
CA ALA A 86 -0.08 10.89 -4.14
C ALA A 86 -1.31 11.23 -4.99
N LEU A 87 -1.91 12.41 -4.79
CA LEU A 87 -3.04 12.87 -5.61
C LEU A 87 -2.62 13.07 -7.06
N GLY A 88 -1.51 13.76 -7.31
CA GLY A 88 -0.99 13.94 -8.68
C GLY A 88 -0.58 12.62 -9.33
N GLY A 89 0.06 11.73 -8.56
CA GLY A 89 0.46 10.40 -9.03
C GLY A 89 -0.73 9.48 -9.32
N ALA A 90 -1.83 9.59 -8.57
CA ALA A 90 -3.04 8.80 -8.80
C ALA A 90 -3.72 9.15 -10.12
N GLU A 91 -3.85 10.45 -10.43
CA GLU A 91 -4.38 10.92 -11.72
C GLU A 91 -3.52 10.44 -12.89
N LEU A 92 -2.19 10.56 -12.79
CA LEU A 92 -1.26 10.04 -13.80
C LEU A 92 -1.33 8.51 -13.93
N GLY A 93 -1.53 7.81 -12.81
CA GLY A 93 -1.68 6.35 -12.77
C GLY A 93 -2.97 5.84 -13.42
N LEU A 94 -4.06 6.62 -13.37
CA LEU A 94 -5.33 6.29 -14.03
C LEU A 94 -5.23 6.42 -15.56
N ILE A 95 -4.43 7.37 -16.04
CA ILE A 95 -4.23 7.62 -17.47
C ILE A 95 -3.23 6.61 -18.09
N THR A 96 -2.42 5.96 -17.26
CA THR A 96 -1.36 5.05 -17.72
C THR A 96 -1.91 3.63 -18.01
N PRO A 97 -1.56 3.01 -19.16
CA PRO A 97 -1.96 1.63 -19.45
C PRO A 97 -1.46 0.66 -18.37
N GLY A 98 -2.33 -0.26 -17.92
CA GLY A 98 -2.06 -1.15 -16.78
C GLY A 98 -0.77 -1.97 -16.87
N ARG A 99 -0.32 -2.35 -18.08
CA ARG A 99 0.96 -3.07 -18.27
C ARG A 99 2.17 -2.19 -17.96
N THR A 100 2.15 -0.94 -18.39
CA THR A 100 3.21 0.04 -18.12
C THR A 100 3.16 0.51 -16.68
N LEU A 101 1.96 0.64 -16.10
CA LEU A 101 1.79 0.97 -14.69
C LEU A 101 2.41 -0.11 -13.78
N LEU A 102 2.17 -1.40 -14.09
CA LEU A 102 2.80 -2.51 -13.37
C LEU A 102 4.32 -2.53 -13.53
N PHE A 103 4.83 -2.16 -14.72
CA PHE A 103 6.27 -2.09 -14.96
C PHE A 103 6.93 -0.98 -14.12
N PHE A 104 6.37 0.23 -14.11
CA PHE A 104 6.86 1.33 -13.27
C PHE A 104 6.71 1.03 -11.78
N PHE A 105 5.60 0.40 -11.38
CA PHE A 105 5.40 -0.06 -10.01
C PHE A 105 6.48 -1.07 -9.59
N GLY A 106 6.81 -2.03 -10.46
CA GLY A 106 7.89 -2.99 -10.22
C GLY A 106 9.25 -2.34 -10.01
N ILE A 107 9.59 -1.31 -10.79
CA ILE A 107 10.82 -0.53 -10.61
C ILE A 107 10.81 0.19 -9.26
N LEU A 108 9.68 0.81 -8.91
CA LEU A 108 9.54 1.57 -7.67
C LEU A 108 9.70 0.67 -6.43
N MET A 109 9.30 -0.60 -6.50
CA MET A 109 9.47 -1.56 -5.41
C MET A 109 10.92 -2.04 -5.21
N ILE A 110 11.82 -1.81 -6.18
CA ILE A 110 13.23 -2.20 -6.10
C ILE A 110 14.07 -1.13 -5.38
N VAL A 111 13.64 0.13 -5.42
CA VAL A 111 14.35 1.30 -4.88
C VAL A 111 13.84 1.64 -3.49
#